data_AF-Q2GGS0-F1
#
_entry.id   AF-Q2GGS0-F1
#
_cell.length_a   1.000
_cell.length_b   1.000
_cell.length_c   1.000
_cell.angle_alpha   90.00
_cell.angle_beta   90.00
_cell.angle_gamma   90.00
#
_symmetry.space_group_name_H-M   'P 1'
#
loop_
_entity.id
_entity.type
_entity.pdbx_description
1 polymer ?
#
loop_
_entity_poly.entity_id
_entity_poly.type
_entity_poly.pdbx_seq_one_letter_code
_entity_poly.pdbx_strand_id
1 'polypeptide(L)'
;MKLISLLTQNGLALIPENECIYDKSSDEYIPKDQNINIITPVPNIHPDYVHLIHKAKFGQHCLISNAVLANDIFFMYGKNPQGKELYLGFVAQHGSLHNIYSLGLMLNDGRLITCGEITTPGISPEEHTINLFRNSREWIKIPFRTNSSCTYRFDFFNMSGEVFHREYSTTHLDHIIVDPVSNENVFIMRF
;
A
#
# COMPACT_ATOMS: atom_id res chain seq x y z
N MET A 1 -1.45 12.74 10.73
CA MET A 1 -2.81 12.17 10.69
C MET A 1 -2.69 10.66 10.72
N LYS A 2 -3.61 9.93 11.39
CA LYS A 2 -3.48 8.47 11.55
C LYS A 2 -4.57 7.72 10.78
N LEU A 3 -4.21 6.57 10.25
CA LEU A 3 -5.11 5.62 9.61
C LEU A 3 -5.19 4.36 10.47
N ILE A 4 -6.39 3.79 10.57
CA ILE A 4 -6.66 2.54 11.27
C ILE A 4 -6.97 1.49 10.22
N SER A 5 -6.30 0.36 10.28
CA SER A 5 -6.63 -0.81 9.45
C SER A 5 -7.78 -1.59 10.07
N LEU A 6 -8.88 -1.69 9.35
CA LEU A 6 -10.08 -2.40 9.77
C LEU A 6 -10.44 -3.50 8.77
N LEU A 7 -10.92 -4.61 9.32
CA LEU A 7 -11.48 -5.69 8.53
C LEU A 7 -12.97 -5.42 8.40
N THR A 8 -13.40 -5.24 7.17
CA THR A 8 -14.80 -5.05 6.82
C THR A 8 -15.31 -6.31 6.13
N GLN A 9 -16.62 -6.41 5.94
CA GLN A 9 -17.21 -7.47 5.11
C GLN A 9 -16.66 -7.47 3.67
N ASN A 10 -16.14 -6.33 3.21
CA ASN A 10 -15.60 -6.10 1.87
C ASN A 10 -14.07 -6.18 1.81
N GLY A 11 -13.40 -6.67 2.86
CA GLY A 11 -11.95 -6.81 2.94
C GLY A 11 -11.26 -5.79 3.85
N LEU A 12 -9.96 -5.60 3.62
CA LEU A 12 -9.11 -4.74 4.45
C LEU A 12 -9.23 -3.27 4.02
N ALA A 13 -9.50 -2.39 4.98
CA ALA A 13 -9.63 -0.95 4.76
C ALA A 13 -8.65 -0.18 5.64
N LEU A 14 -8.08 0.89 5.09
CA LEU A 14 -7.42 1.95 5.87
C LEU A 14 -8.41 3.09 6.05
N ILE A 15 -8.79 3.38 7.28
CA ILE A 15 -9.81 4.38 7.60
C ILE A 15 -9.20 5.47 8.47
N PRO A 16 -9.45 6.76 8.21
CA PRO A 16 -8.96 7.85 9.04
C PRO A 16 -9.45 7.71 10.48
N GLU A 17 -8.57 7.90 11.46
CA GLU A 17 -8.92 7.73 12.89
C GLU A 17 -10.08 8.67 13.30
N ASN A 18 -10.16 9.87 12.71
CA ASN A 18 -11.27 10.81 12.93
C ASN A 18 -12.61 10.34 12.34
N GLU A 19 -12.59 9.39 11.42
CA GLU A 19 -13.77 8.77 10.82
C GLU A 19 -14.15 7.44 11.50
N CYS A 20 -13.50 7.10 12.61
CA CYS A 20 -13.84 5.92 13.43
C CYS A 20 -14.42 6.35 14.79
N ILE A 21 -15.40 5.59 15.28
CA ILE A 21 -15.90 5.61 16.65
C ILE A 21 -15.33 4.39 17.36
N TYR A 22 -14.69 4.59 18.52
CA TYR A 22 -14.20 3.47 19.32
C TYR A 22 -15.26 3.06 20.35
N ASP A 23 -15.77 1.83 20.21
CA ASP A 23 -16.68 1.20 21.16
C ASP A 23 -15.86 0.43 22.20
N LYS A 24 -15.82 0.97 23.43
CA LYS A 24 -15.11 0.36 24.56
C LYS A 24 -15.74 -0.96 25.04
N SER A 25 -17.03 -1.16 24.78
CA SER A 25 -17.75 -2.35 25.26
C SER A 25 -17.37 -3.60 24.48
N SER A 26 -17.09 -3.44 23.19
CA SER A 26 -16.67 -4.51 22.28
C SER A 26 -15.18 -4.45 21.91
N ASP A 27 -14.45 -3.42 22.36
CA ASP A 27 -13.08 -3.12 21.94
C ASP A 27 -12.95 -2.99 20.41
N GLU A 28 -13.93 -2.37 19.75
CA GLU A 28 -14.00 -2.26 18.29
C GLU A 28 -13.93 -0.83 17.80
N TYR A 29 -13.37 -0.65 16.59
CA TYR A 29 -13.51 0.59 15.84
C TYR A 29 -14.60 0.44 14.79
N ILE A 30 -15.58 1.33 14.85
CA ILE A 30 -16.74 1.37 13.96
C ILE A 30 -16.59 2.60 13.06
N PRO A 31 -16.48 2.44 11.73
CA PRO A 31 -16.49 3.58 10.81
C PRO A 31 -17.78 4.40 10.95
N LYS A 32 -17.67 5.73 10.96
CA LYS A 32 -18.81 6.66 11.01
C LYS A 32 -19.70 6.52 9.78
N ASP A 33 -19.07 6.36 8.62
CA ASP A 33 -19.77 6.03 7.38
C ASP A 33 -19.77 4.51 7.19
N GLN A 34 -20.96 3.92 7.34
CA GLN A 34 -21.17 2.48 7.10
C GLN A 34 -21.28 2.16 5.59
N ASN A 35 -21.34 3.18 4.73
CA ASN A 35 -21.36 3.04 3.28
C ASN A 35 -19.96 3.07 2.64
N ILE A 36 -18.91 2.72 3.39
CA ILE A 36 -17.64 2.23 2.81
C ILE A 36 -17.90 0.83 2.22
N ASN A 37 -18.85 0.78 1.29
CA ASN A 37 -19.38 -0.37 0.57
C ASN A 37 -18.96 -0.21 -0.88
N ILE A 38 -17.67 -0.38 -1.12
CA ILE A 38 -17.24 -0.85 -2.43
C ILE A 38 -16.84 -2.30 -2.20
N ILE A 39 -17.74 -3.21 -2.59
CA ILE A 39 -17.49 -4.65 -2.66
C ILE A 39 -16.26 -4.81 -3.56
N THR A 40 -15.12 -4.97 -2.93
CA THR A 40 -13.88 -5.28 -3.61
C THR A 40 -13.54 -6.69 -3.17
N PRO A 41 -13.13 -7.60 -4.07
CA PRO A 41 -12.72 -8.93 -3.65
C PRO A 41 -11.71 -8.80 -2.51
N VAL A 42 -11.99 -9.54 -1.43
CA VAL A 42 -11.12 -9.61 -0.26
C VAL A 42 -9.72 -9.94 -0.77
N PRO A 43 -8.70 -9.16 -0.40
CA PRO A 43 -7.35 -9.53 -0.71
C PRO A 43 -7.08 -10.99 -0.31
N ASN A 44 -6.50 -11.78 -1.20
CA ASN A 44 -5.92 -13.08 -0.95
C ASN A 44 -4.65 -12.95 -0.10
N ILE A 45 -4.79 -12.33 1.08
CA ILE A 45 -3.78 -12.20 2.10
C ILE A 45 -3.86 -13.45 2.97
N HIS A 46 -2.71 -13.99 3.35
CA HIS A 46 -2.66 -15.05 4.35
C HIS A 46 -3.41 -14.60 5.62
N PRO A 47 -4.38 -15.37 6.15
CA PRO A 47 -5.21 -14.97 7.28
C PRO A 47 -4.44 -14.40 8.47
N ASP A 48 -3.25 -14.94 8.74
CA ASP A 48 -2.38 -14.50 9.82
C ASP A 48 -1.93 -13.02 9.69
N TYR A 49 -1.68 -12.54 8.48
CA TYR A 49 -1.30 -11.14 8.26
C TYR A 49 -2.50 -10.20 8.39
N VAL A 50 -3.69 -10.67 8.01
CA VAL A 50 -4.97 -9.96 8.13
C VAL A 50 -5.28 -9.69 9.60
N HIS A 51 -5.10 -10.68 10.46
CA HIS A 51 -5.27 -10.54 11.90
C HIS A 51 -4.18 -9.69 12.55
N LEU A 52 -2.93 -9.81 12.09
CA LEU A 52 -1.80 -9.06 12.62
C LEU A 52 -2.01 -7.55 12.51
N ILE A 53 -2.48 -7.10 11.34
CA ILE A 53 -2.67 -5.68 11.06
C ILE A 53 -4.05 -5.18 11.47
N HIS A 54 -5.00 -6.02 11.89
CA HIS A 54 -6.32 -5.54 12.30
C HIS A 54 -6.21 -4.61 13.53
N LYS A 55 -6.92 -3.48 13.49
CA LYS A 55 -6.89 -2.39 14.48
C LYS A 55 -5.53 -1.70 14.64
N ALA A 56 -4.58 -1.96 13.75
CA ALA A 56 -3.31 -1.25 13.77
C ALA A 56 -3.49 0.22 13.39
N LYS A 57 -2.76 1.09 14.09
CA LYS A 57 -2.75 2.53 13.85
C LYS A 57 -1.46 2.92 13.15
N PHE A 58 -1.58 3.36 11.91
CA PHE A 58 -0.50 3.86 11.10
C PHE A 58 -0.43 5.37 11.17
N GLY A 59 0.70 5.90 11.62
CA GLY A 59 0.91 7.34 11.81
C GLY A 59 2.12 7.89 11.08
N GLN A 60 2.95 7.00 10.52
CA GLN A 60 4.12 7.35 9.73
C GLN A 60 4.01 6.71 8.35
N HIS A 61 4.57 7.35 7.34
CA HIS A 61 4.64 6.79 5.99
C HIS A 61 5.91 7.21 5.26
N CYS A 62 6.32 6.37 4.32
CA CYS A 62 7.25 6.69 3.25
C CYS A 62 6.55 6.47 1.92
N LEU A 63 6.90 7.29 0.94
CA LEU A 63 6.35 7.29 -0.40
C LEU A 63 7.48 6.97 -1.38
N ILE A 64 7.22 6.08 -2.34
CA ILE A 64 8.12 5.82 -3.46
C ILE A 64 7.37 6.21 -4.72
N SER A 65 7.92 7.16 -5.46
CA SER A 65 7.28 7.70 -6.65
C SER A 65 8.20 7.63 -7.86
N ASN A 66 7.59 7.56 -9.04
CA ASN A 66 8.26 7.63 -10.32
C ASN A 66 7.47 8.57 -11.25
N ALA A 67 8.16 9.45 -11.97
CA ALA A 67 7.53 10.47 -12.81
C ALA A 67 6.71 9.94 -14.00
N VAL A 68 6.86 8.66 -14.36
CA VAL A 68 6.19 8.03 -15.50
C VAL A 68 5.04 7.12 -15.05
N LEU A 69 5.11 6.56 -13.84
CA LEU A 69 4.10 5.64 -13.34
C LEU A 69 2.87 6.38 -12.84
N ALA A 70 1.69 5.83 -13.12
CA ALA A 70 0.42 6.41 -12.67
C ALA A 70 0.15 6.18 -11.17
N ASN A 71 0.89 5.27 -10.53
CA ASN A 71 0.72 4.88 -9.14
C ASN A 71 2.02 5.09 -8.37
N ASP A 72 1.87 5.52 -7.13
CA ASP A 72 2.94 5.53 -6.14
C ASP A 72 2.84 4.31 -5.22
N ILE A 73 3.96 3.94 -4.62
CA ILE A 73 4.04 2.89 -3.60
C ILE A 73 4.14 3.56 -2.23
N PHE A 74 3.25 3.19 -1.33
CA PHE A 74 3.21 3.66 0.04
C PHE A 74 3.66 2.56 0.98
N PHE A 75 4.56 2.90 1.91
CA PHE A 75 4.85 2.09 3.08
C PHE A 75 4.41 2.84 4.31
N MET A 76 3.46 2.29 5.05
CA MET A 76 2.94 2.85 6.28
C MET A 76 3.46 2.10 7.50
N TYR A 77 3.69 2.84 8.57
CA TYR A 77 4.32 2.38 9.79
C TYR A 77 3.48 2.74 11.01
N GLY A 78 3.32 1.78 11.90
CA GLY A 78 2.33 1.86 12.96
C GLY A 78 2.50 0.82 14.05
N LYS A 79 1.51 0.75 14.93
CA LYS A 79 1.45 -0.25 16.00
C LYS A 79 0.07 -0.88 16.09
N ASN A 80 0.02 -2.17 16.41
CA ASN A 80 -1.24 -2.84 16.77
C ASN A 80 -1.63 -2.60 18.25
N PRO A 81 -2.81 -3.05 18.70
CA PRO A 81 -3.23 -2.89 20.09
C PRO A 81 -2.29 -3.54 21.11
N GLN A 82 -1.52 -4.58 20.73
CA GLN A 82 -0.50 -5.17 21.59
C GLN A 82 0.81 -4.36 21.66
N GLY A 83 0.91 -3.24 20.93
CA GLY A 83 2.08 -2.37 20.90
C GLY A 83 3.21 -2.85 19.98
N LYS A 84 3.00 -3.91 19.19
CA LYS A 84 3.97 -4.40 18.22
C LYS A 84 4.09 -3.45 17.05
N GLU A 85 5.31 -3.25 16.56
CA GLU A 85 5.60 -2.37 15.43
C GLU A 85 5.31 -3.10 14.12
N LEU A 86 4.53 -2.47 13.26
CA LEU A 86 4.03 -3.06 12.03
C LEU A 86 4.28 -2.15 10.83
N TYR A 87 4.31 -2.77 9.66
CA TYR A 87 4.31 -2.09 8.38
C TYR A 87 3.21 -2.59 7.44
N LEU A 88 2.83 -1.74 6.49
CA LEU A 88 1.86 -2.01 5.45
C LEU A 88 2.28 -1.32 4.15
N GLY A 89 2.57 -2.12 3.12
CA GLY A 89 2.98 -1.68 1.79
C GLY A 89 1.84 -1.82 0.78
N PHE A 90 1.48 -0.75 0.07
CA PHE A 90 0.42 -0.78 -0.95
C PHE A 90 0.66 0.22 -2.08
N VAL A 91 -0.03 0.07 -3.20
CA VAL A 91 -0.05 1.04 -4.30
C VAL A 91 -1.32 1.88 -4.28
N ALA A 92 -1.19 3.16 -4.60
CA ALA A 92 -2.31 4.04 -4.85
C ALA A 92 -1.99 5.04 -5.97
N GLN A 93 -3.01 5.68 -6.53
CA GLN A 93 -2.84 6.61 -7.63
C GLN A 93 -1.94 7.79 -7.21
N HIS A 94 -1.10 8.25 -8.14
CA HIS A 94 -0.23 9.38 -7.89
C HIS A 94 -1.00 10.59 -7.34
N GLY A 95 -0.49 11.20 -6.27
CA GLY A 95 -1.14 12.34 -5.61
C GLY A 95 -2.38 12.02 -4.78
N SER A 96 -2.74 10.75 -4.57
CA SER A 96 -3.94 10.37 -3.81
C SER A 96 -3.79 10.46 -2.28
N LEU A 97 -2.64 10.89 -1.76
CA LEU A 97 -2.35 10.88 -0.32
C LEU A 97 -3.38 11.67 0.50
N HIS A 98 -3.80 12.83 0.01
CA HIS A 98 -4.84 13.63 0.65
C HIS A 98 -6.16 12.84 0.77
N ASN A 99 -6.59 12.20 -0.33
CA ASN A 99 -7.81 11.42 -0.37
C ASN A 99 -7.75 10.20 0.56
N ILE A 100 -6.60 9.54 0.64
CA ILE A 100 -6.40 8.41 1.57
C ILE A 100 -6.60 8.89 3.02
N TYR A 101 -6.03 10.05 3.36
CA TYR A 101 -6.19 10.60 4.71
C TYR A 101 -7.59 11.16 4.98
N SER A 102 -8.33 11.66 3.99
CA SER A 102 -9.66 12.23 4.21
C SER A 102 -10.80 11.21 4.11
N LEU A 103 -10.67 10.22 3.23
CA LEU A 103 -11.75 9.26 2.87
C LEU A 103 -11.39 7.81 3.20
N GLY A 104 -10.11 7.52 3.46
CA GLY A 104 -9.62 6.16 3.59
C GLY A 104 -9.34 5.48 2.25
N LEU A 105 -8.97 4.21 2.32
CA LEU A 105 -8.60 3.40 1.16
C LEU A 105 -8.95 1.93 1.40
N MET A 106 -9.72 1.34 0.48
CA MET A 106 -9.87 -0.11 0.41
C MET A 106 -8.64 -0.74 -0.24
N LEU A 107 -8.07 -1.72 0.45
CA LEU A 107 -6.97 -2.55 -0.02
C LEU A 107 -7.55 -3.84 -0.59
N ASN A 108 -7.31 -4.06 -1.89
CA ASN A 108 -7.67 -5.27 -2.64
C ASN A 108 -6.38 -5.96 -3.14
N ASP A 109 -6.52 -7.11 -3.80
CA ASP A 109 -5.39 -7.85 -4.37
C ASP A 109 -4.50 -7.06 -5.33
N GLY A 110 -5.05 -6.06 -6.01
CA GLY A 110 -4.29 -5.21 -6.93
C GLY A 110 -3.58 -4.04 -6.24
N ARG A 111 -3.87 -3.77 -4.97
CA ARG A 111 -3.34 -2.61 -4.23
C ARG A 111 -2.38 -3.01 -3.15
N LEU A 112 -2.63 -4.09 -2.43
CA LEU A 112 -1.74 -4.51 -1.36
C LEU A 112 -0.48 -5.17 -1.93
N ILE A 113 0.69 -4.74 -1.48
CA ILE A 113 1.97 -5.36 -1.83
C ILE A 113 2.40 -6.32 -0.72
N THR A 114 2.43 -5.83 0.52
CA THR A 114 2.99 -6.58 1.65
C THR A 114 2.54 -5.99 2.99
N CYS A 115 2.64 -6.75 4.06
CA CYS A 115 2.45 -6.28 5.43
C CYS A 115 3.12 -7.24 6.41
N GLY A 116 3.48 -6.75 7.60
CA GLY A 116 4.09 -7.60 8.61
C GLY A 116 4.55 -6.87 9.86
N GLU A 117 5.21 -7.64 10.74
CA GLU A 117 5.85 -7.13 11.95
C GLU A 117 7.27 -6.65 11.63
N ILE A 118 7.66 -5.54 12.24
CA ILE A 118 9.03 -5.02 12.19
C ILE A 118 9.81 -5.74 13.28
N THR A 119 10.61 -6.71 12.87
CA THR A 119 11.36 -7.58 13.81
C THR A 119 12.77 -7.05 14.11
N THR A 120 13.26 -6.08 13.34
CA THR A 120 14.58 -5.45 13.53
C THR A 120 14.44 -4.27 14.49
N PRO A 121 14.93 -4.35 15.74
CA PRO A 121 14.76 -3.28 16.71
C PRO A 121 15.51 -2.02 16.27
N GLY A 122 14.84 -0.87 16.33
CA GLY A 122 15.45 0.44 16.07
C GLY A 122 15.69 0.80 14.60
N ILE A 123 15.23 -0.03 13.65
CA ILE A 123 15.28 0.32 12.23
C ILE A 123 14.37 1.53 11.96
N SER A 124 14.85 2.51 11.19
CA SER A 124 14.03 3.66 10.83
C SER A 124 13.01 3.28 9.74
N PRO A 125 11.88 4.02 9.63
CA PRO A 125 10.96 3.85 8.50
C PRO A 125 11.65 3.97 7.13
N GLU A 126 12.60 4.90 6.98
CA GLU A 126 13.34 5.09 5.74
C GLU A 126 14.18 3.87 5.38
N GLU A 127 14.99 3.36 6.32
CA GLU A 127 15.84 2.19 6.09
C GLU A 127 14.99 0.93 5.82
N HIS A 128 13.91 0.75 6.58
CA HIS A 128 12.99 -0.36 6.35
C HIS A 128 12.30 -0.25 4.99
N THR A 129 11.92 0.96 4.55
CA THR A 129 11.30 1.19 3.22
C THR A 129 12.23 0.75 2.09
N ILE A 130 13.52 1.09 2.17
CA ILE A 130 14.51 0.69 1.16
C ILE A 130 14.60 -0.84 1.08
N ASN A 131 14.69 -1.51 2.23
CA ASN A 131 14.76 -2.97 2.30
C ASN A 131 13.48 -3.62 1.77
N LEU A 132 12.30 -3.13 2.16
CA LEU A 132 11.02 -3.64 1.68
C LEU A 132 10.86 -3.47 0.17
N PHE A 133 11.22 -2.31 -0.38
CA PHE A 133 11.14 -2.09 -1.82
C PHE A 133 12.05 -3.06 -2.58
N ARG A 134 13.31 -3.22 -2.16
CA ARG A 134 14.24 -4.17 -2.81
C ARG A 134 13.74 -5.61 -2.76
N ASN A 135 13.12 -6.02 -1.67
CA ASN A 135 12.60 -7.38 -1.48
C ASN A 135 11.28 -7.63 -2.20
N SER A 136 10.49 -6.59 -2.47
CA SER A 136 9.14 -6.71 -3.05
C SER A 136 9.01 -6.18 -4.48
N ARG A 137 10.02 -5.46 -5.01
CA ARG A 137 9.98 -4.87 -6.36
C ARG A 137 9.71 -5.92 -7.44
N GLU A 138 10.25 -7.12 -7.28
CA GLU A 138 10.00 -8.23 -8.22
C GLU A 138 8.52 -8.65 -8.25
N TRP A 139 7.68 -8.27 -7.28
CA TRP A 139 6.25 -8.59 -7.29
C TRP A 139 5.41 -7.45 -7.87
N ILE A 140 6.01 -6.28 -8.10
CA ILE A 140 5.34 -5.11 -8.64
C ILE A 140 5.19 -5.28 -10.15
N LYS A 141 3.93 -5.36 -10.60
CA LYS A 141 3.56 -5.45 -12.01
C LYS A 141 3.14 -4.08 -12.50
N ILE A 142 3.74 -3.63 -13.60
CA ILE A 142 3.47 -2.31 -14.16
C ILE A 142 2.90 -2.47 -15.58
N PRO A 143 1.66 -1.99 -15.82
CA PRO A 143 1.07 -2.04 -17.15
C PRO A 143 1.65 -0.94 -18.05
N PHE A 144 2.05 -1.32 -19.26
CA PHE A 144 2.52 -0.43 -20.32
C PHE A 144 1.80 -0.71 -21.64
N ARG A 145 1.78 0.29 -22.53
CA ARG A 145 1.26 0.16 -23.90
C ARG A 145 2.33 -0.26 -24.91
N THR A 146 3.59 -0.40 -24.48
CA THR A 146 4.74 -0.70 -25.35
C THR A 146 5.66 -1.74 -24.72
N ASN A 147 6.27 -2.60 -25.54
CA ASN A 147 7.20 -3.67 -25.14
C ASN A 147 8.66 -3.18 -24.95
N SER A 148 8.87 -2.00 -24.38
CA SER A 148 10.22 -1.45 -24.25
C SER A 148 10.69 -1.58 -22.81
N SER A 149 11.80 -2.31 -22.62
CA SER A 149 12.57 -2.23 -21.37
C SER A 149 13.00 -0.79 -21.14
N CYS A 150 12.69 -0.28 -19.96
CA CYS A 150 13.02 1.09 -19.56
C CYS A 150 13.67 1.05 -18.18
N THR A 151 14.63 1.93 -17.97
CA THR A 151 15.18 2.19 -16.63
C THR A 151 14.37 3.31 -15.99
N TYR A 152 13.76 3.02 -14.85
CA TYR A 152 12.96 3.95 -14.07
C TYR A 152 13.75 4.43 -12.86
N ARG A 153 13.66 5.74 -12.57
CA ARG A 153 14.16 6.33 -11.33
C ARG A 153 13.04 6.36 -10.29
N PHE A 154 13.28 5.76 -9.14
CA PHE A 154 12.39 5.84 -7.98
C PHE A 154 12.97 6.83 -6.98
N ASP A 155 12.20 7.85 -6.65
CA ASP A 155 12.52 8.80 -5.60
C ASP A 155 11.72 8.42 -4.34
N PHE A 156 12.41 8.32 -3.19
CA PHE A 156 11.85 7.90 -1.91
C PHE A 156 11.70 9.12 -1.01
N PHE A 157 10.49 9.36 -0.52
CA PHE A 157 10.13 10.54 0.27
C PHE A 157 9.69 10.13 1.67
N ASN A 158 10.18 10.85 2.69
CA ASN A 158 9.73 10.71 4.07
C ASN A 158 8.43 11.51 4.28
N MET A 159 7.87 11.46 5.50
CA MET A 159 6.66 12.24 5.84
C MET A 159 6.82 13.76 5.71
N SER A 160 8.05 14.28 5.80
CA SER A 160 8.34 15.70 5.61
C SER A 160 8.37 16.10 4.13
N GLY A 161 8.26 15.15 3.21
CA GLY A 161 8.38 15.37 1.77
C GLY A 161 9.84 15.45 1.29
N GLU A 162 10.81 15.09 2.13
CA GLU A 162 12.22 15.11 1.77
C GLU A 162 12.62 13.81 1.08
N VAL A 163 13.41 13.92 0.01
CA VAL A 163 13.98 12.76 -0.68
C VAL A 163 15.13 12.19 0.15
N PHE A 164 14.97 10.98 0.68
CA PHE A 164 15.99 10.30 1.47
C PHE A 164 16.74 9.20 0.70
N HIS A 165 16.17 8.71 -0.41
CA HIS A 165 16.80 7.69 -1.25
C HIS A 165 16.40 7.83 -2.72
N ARG A 166 17.27 7.33 -3.60
CA ARG A 166 17.01 7.20 -5.04
C ARG A 166 17.53 5.87 -5.53
N GLU A 167 16.70 5.15 -6.26
CA GLU A 167 17.09 3.88 -6.87
C GLU A 167 16.71 3.87 -8.36
N TYR A 168 17.54 3.23 -9.18
CA TYR A 168 17.25 3.00 -10.58
C TYR A 168 16.96 1.51 -10.78
N SER A 169 15.84 1.19 -11.41
CA SER A 169 15.45 -0.19 -11.68
C SER A 169 15.02 -0.32 -13.13
N THR A 170 15.56 -1.33 -13.81
CA THR A 170 15.22 -1.64 -15.19
C THR A 170 14.08 -2.63 -15.20
N THR A 171 13.10 -2.43 -16.07
CA THR A 171 12.02 -3.41 -16.23
C THR A 171 12.22 -4.29 -17.44
N HIS A 172 11.67 -5.50 -17.35
CA HIS A 172 11.59 -6.48 -18.41
C HIS A 172 10.13 -6.92 -18.61
N LEU A 173 9.82 -7.38 -19.82
CA LEU A 173 8.48 -7.90 -20.12
C LEU A 173 8.24 -9.20 -19.33
N ASP A 174 7.14 -9.26 -18.58
CA ASP A 174 6.67 -10.46 -17.89
C ASP A 174 5.68 -11.22 -18.78
N HIS A 175 4.58 -10.57 -19.17
CA HIS A 175 3.57 -11.15 -20.05
C HIS A 175 2.74 -10.06 -20.76
N ILE A 176 1.93 -10.47 -21.72
CA ILE A 176 1.04 -9.58 -22.48
C ILE A 176 -0.40 -9.97 -22.17
N ILE A 177 -1.22 -8.98 -21.83
CA ILE A 177 -2.68 -9.12 -21.70
C ILE A 177 -3.30 -8.49 -22.94
N VAL A 178 -4.17 -9.22 -23.62
CA VAL A 178 -4.96 -8.70 -24.74
C VAL A 178 -6.31 -8.29 -24.18
N ASP A 179 -6.67 -7.01 -24.29
CA ASP A 179 -8.02 -6.56 -23.96
C ASP A 179 -8.98 -7.06 -25.06
N PRO A 180 -9.94 -7.94 -24.74
CA PRO A 180 -10.82 -8.53 -25.74
C PRO A 180 -11.83 -7.53 -26.33
N VAL A 181 -12.04 -6.36 -25.70
CA VAL A 181 -12.99 -5.34 -26.17
C VAL A 181 -12.31 -4.34 -27.10
N SER A 182 -11.13 -3.84 -26.73
CA SER A 182 -10.37 -2.87 -27.53
C SER A 182 -9.40 -3.53 -28.52
N ASN A 183 -9.13 -4.83 -28.36
CA ASN A 183 -8.09 -5.58 -29.08
C ASN A 183 -6.68 -4.95 -28.92
N GLU A 184 -6.46 -4.17 -27.85
CA GLU A 184 -5.18 -3.58 -27.52
C GLU A 184 -4.34 -4.51 -26.64
N ASN A 185 -3.02 -4.49 -26.87
CA ASN A 185 -2.05 -5.21 -26.05
C ASN A 185 -1.62 -4.35 -24.87
N VAL A 186 -1.80 -4.86 -23.66
CA VAL A 186 -1.22 -4.34 -22.43
C VAL A 186 0.00 -5.20 -22.08
N PHE A 187 1.17 -4.59 -22.12
CA PHE A 187 2.44 -5.22 -21.75
C PHE A 187 2.62 -5.09 -20.24
N ILE A 188 2.68 -6.21 -19.53
CA ILE A 188 2.93 -6.23 -18.10
C ILE A 188 4.44 -6.36 -17.89
N MET A 189 5.01 -5.32 -17.30
CA MET A 189 6.44 -5.22 -17.02
C MET A 189 6.72 -5.53 -15.55
N ARG A 190 7.90 -6.10 -15.28
CA ARG A 190 8.44 -6.41 -13.93
C ARG A 190 9.86 -5.87 -13.79
N PHE A 191 10.28 -5.59 -12.55
CA PHE A 191 11.65 -5.21 -12.22
C PHE A 191 12.60 -6.41 -12.13
#